data_AF-A0A383BIV0-F1
#
_entry.id   AF-A0A383BIV0-F1
#
_cell.length_a   1.000
_cell.length_b   1.000
_cell.length_c   1.000
_cell.angle_alpha   90.00
_cell.angle_beta   90.00
_cell.angle_gamma   90.00
#
_symmetry.space_group_name_H-M   'P 1'
#
loop_
_entity.id
_entity.type
_entity.pdbx_description
1 polymer ?
#
loop_
_entity_poly.entity_id
_entity_poly.type
_entity_poly.pdbx_seq_one_letter_code
_entity_poly.pdbx_strand_id
1 'polypeptide(L)'
;YVKNTWTYNSQGKKQRFILDNQYIDTTTMIVTVKSSKSTGTTDTYTLYKDLIALDSTSQVYFLQEVEDGKYEIYFGDGIYGKALSDENVITIEYLTTNGSIANFAGRNSIEQFSLLTTINDSNSSATTVGNITIIGNGYAAGGTLPESVSSIKFNAPLSYAAQDRAVTANDYKNILLSNYGNIRGVKVWGGRPKIGMKYSGLQENSGTVYICILPKHGDFLPRATKDYVLKSILAPYKILGIKNE
;
A
#
# COMPACT_ATOMS: atom_id res chain seq x y z
N TYR A 1 0.09 15.91 5.61
CA TYR A 1 0.34 15.51 4.22
C TYR A 1 1.34 16.46 3.61
N VAL A 2 2.37 15.93 2.97
CA VAL A 2 3.26 16.70 2.09
C VAL A 2 2.56 16.84 0.74
N LYS A 3 2.71 17.99 0.09
CA LYS A 3 2.01 18.33 -1.15
C LYS A 3 2.99 18.80 -2.22
N ASN A 4 2.89 18.20 -3.40
CA ASN A 4 3.59 18.65 -4.59
C ASN A 4 2.58 19.06 -5.67
N THR A 5 2.85 20.15 -6.37
CA THR A 5 1.95 20.69 -7.40
C THR A 5 2.71 21.06 -8.66
N TRP A 6 2.18 20.64 -9.82
CA TRP A 6 2.70 20.98 -11.14
C TRP A 6 1.60 21.51 -12.05
N THR A 7 1.99 22.25 -13.07
CA THR A 7 1.13 22.57 -14.22
C THR A 7 1.73 21.90 -15.43
N TYR A 8 0.92 21.13 -16.16
CA TYR A 8 1.35 20.41 -17.34
C TYR A 8 1.42 21.33 -18.57
N ASN A 9 2.46 21.16 -19.37
CA ASN A 9 2.67 21.86 -20.63
C ASN A 9 3.28 20.92 -21.68
N SER A 10 2.54 20.69 -22.77
CA SER A 10 2.91 19.82 -23.89
C SER A 10 3.92 20.45 -24.86
N GLN A 11 4.11 21.77 -24.84
CA GLN A 11 4.98 22.49 -25.79
C GLN A 11 6.47 22.47 -25.38
N GLY A 12 6.79 21.90 -24.22
CA GLY A 12 8.15 21.81 -23.70
C GLY A 12 8.84 20.47 -23.94
N LYS A 13 10.00 20.30 -23.29
CA LYS A 13 10.60 18.97 -23.10
C LYS A 13 9.64 18.09 -22.29
N LYS A 14 9.67 16.77 -22.51
CA LYS A 14 8.87 15.79 -21.75
C LYS A 14 8.98 16.07 -20.25
N GLN A 15 7.89 16.55 -19.67
CA GLN A 15 7.84 16.95 -18.26
C GLN A 15 7.79 15.70 -17.38
N ARG A 16 8.60 15.70 -16.32
CA ARG A 16 8.67 14.63 -15.32
C ARG A 16 8.04 15.11 -14.02
N PHE A 17 7.29 14.26 -13.32
CA PHE A 17 6.65 14.57 -12.05
C PHE A 17 7.28 13.75 -10.93
N ILE A 18 8.46 14.19 -10.48
CA ILE A 18 9.25 13.50 -9.45
C ILE A 18 8.89 14.08 -8.08
N LEU A 19 8.57 13.20 -7.14
CA LEU A 19 8.28 13.56 -5.75
C LEU A 19 9.58 13.86 -5.00
N ASP A 20 9.57 14.90 -4.16
CA ASP A 20 10.79 15.42 -3.53
C ASP A 20 11.36 14.51 -2.44
N ASN A 21 10.52 13.66 -1.83
CA ASN A 21 10.87 12.84 -0.68
C ASN A 21 11.12 11.37 -1.06
N GLN A 22 12.08 10.73 -0.40
CA GLN A 22 12.39 9.31 -0.56
C GLN A 22 11.57 8.39 0.37
N TYR A 23 11.09 8.89 1.51
CA TYR A 23 10.38 8.11 2.53
C TYR A 23 8.86 8.25 2.41
N ILE A 24 8.36 8.15 1.18
CA ILE A 24 6.94 8.30 0.85
C ILE A 24 6.21 6.99 1.13
N ASP A 25 5.08 7.07 1.84
CA ASP A 25 4.13 5.97 1.88
C ASP A 25 3.20 6.05 0.66
N THR A 26 3.52 5.23 -0.35
CA THR A 26 2.79 5.19 -1.62
C THR A 26 1.33 4.75 -1.48
N THR A 27 0.96 4.08 -0.38
CA THR A 27 -0.41 3.65 -0.10
C THR A 27 -1.30 4.79 0.40
N THR A 28 -0.69 5.87 0.90
CA THR A 28 -1.39 7.07 1.41
C THR A 28 -1.52 8.17 0.37
N MET A 29 -1.04 7.91 -0.84
CA MET A 29 -0.94 8.89 -1.91
C MET A 29 -2.32 9.21 -2.49
N ILE A 30 -2.59 10.51 -2.64
CA ILE A 30 -3.79 11.06 -3.25
C ILE A 30 -3.33 11.88 -4.45
N VAL A 31 -3.71 11.45 -5.65
CA VAL A 31 -3.37 12.13 -6.91
C VAL A 31 -4.64 12.78 -7.45
N THR A 32 -4.58 14.09 -7.64
CA THR A 32 -5.68 14.87 -8.20
C THR A 32 -5.23 15.69 -9.39
N VAL A 33 -6.10 15.83 -10.39
CA VAL A 33 -5.87 16.63 -11.58
C VAL A 33 -7.03 17.59 -11.75
N LYS A 34 -6.72 18.88 -11.84
CA LYS A 34 -7.67 19.96 -12.09
C LYS A 34 -7.49 20.45 -13.52
N SER A 35 -8.57 20.77 -14.23
CA SER A 35 -8.50 21.16 -15.65
C SER A 35 -7.62 22.39 -15.89
N SER A 36 -7.68 23.40 -15.01
CA SER A 36 -6.78 24.54 -15.02
C SER A 36 -6.65 25.18 -13.64
N LYS A 37 -5.81 26.21 -13.50
CA LYS A 37 -5.71 26.98 -12.24
C LYS A 37 -7.04 27.65 -11.87
N SER A 38 -7.83 28.07 -12.85
CA SER A 38 -9.05 28.87 -12.68
C SER A 38 -10.36 28.07 -12.64
N THR A 39 -10.45 26.88 -13.24
CA THR A 39 -11.71 26.10 -13.33
C THR A 39 -11.81 24.98 -12.28
N GLY A 40 -12.94 24.86 -11.58
CA GLY A 40 -13.04 24.15 -10.29
C GLY A 40 -13.10 22.62 -10.28
N THR A 41 -13.28 21.94 -11.42
CA THR A 41 -13.46 20.47 -11.40
C THR A 41 -12.13 19.77 -11.13
N THR A 42 -12.10 19.00 -10.05
CA THR A 42 -10.93 18.23 -9.61
C THR A 42 -11.26 16.75 -9.73
N ASP A 43 -10.52 16.07 -10.59
CA ASP A 43 -10.61 14.63 -10.80
C ASP A 43 -9.61 13.91 -9.89
N THR A 44 -10.04 12.84 -9.22
CA THR A 44 -9.13 11.98 -8.44
C THR A 44 -8.70 10.81 -9.30
N TYR A 45 -7.39 10.56 -9.36
CA TYR A 45 -6.80 9.50 -10.15
C TYR A 45 -6.41 8.32 -9.25
N THR A 46 -6.53 7.10 -9.77
CA THR A 46 -6.18 5.88 -9.03
C THR A 46 -4.89 5.27 -9.54
N LEU A 47 -4.09 4.68 -8.64
CA LEU A 47 -2.87 3.97 -9.02
C LEU A 47 -3.27 2.73 -9.83
N TYR A 48 -2.73 2.61 -11.04
CA TYR A 48 -2.90 1.41 -11.84
C TYR A 48 -2.13 0.24 -11.21
N LYS A 49 -2.85 -0.83 -10.85
CA LYS A 49 -2.29 -2.05 -10.26
C LYS A 49 -2.72 -3.34 -10.97
N ASP A 50 -3.70 -3.26 -11.87
CA ASP A 50 -4.37 -4.42 -12.45
C ASP A 50 -3.91 -4.71 -13.88
N LEU A 51 -4.24 -5.90 -14.39
CA LEU A 51 -4.04 -6.30 -15.79
C LEU A 51 -5.28 -6.01 -16.68
N ILE A 52 -6.30 -5.32 -16.17
CA ILE A 52 -7.54 -5.05 -16.90
C ILE A 52 -7.29 -4.00 -18.00
N ALA A 53 -8.05 -4.12 -19.09
CA ALA A 53 -8.06 -3.19 -20.20
C ALA A 53 -8.36 -1.77 -19.70
N LEU A 54 -7.35 -0.91 -19.79
CA LEU A 54 -7.52 0.53 -19.75
C LEU A 54 -8.14 1.00 -21.05
N ASP A 55 -8.96 2.04 -20.96
CA ASP A 55 -9.36 2.84 -22.12
C ASP A 55 -8.79 4.26 -22.03
N SER A 56 -9.01 5.04 -23.09
CA SER A 56 -8.55 6.42 -23.22
C SER A 56 -9.18 7.39 -22.21
N THR A 57 -10.22 6.96 -21.49
CA THR A 57 -10.97 7.81 -20.55
C THR A 57 -10.64 7.50 -19.09
N SER A 58 -9.93 6.40 -18.84
CA SER A 58 -9.62 5.89 -17.50
C SER A 58 -8.70 6.86 -16.74
N GLN A 59 -9.18 7.40 -15.60
CA GLN A 59 -8.46 8.33 -14.73
C GLN A 59 -7.45 7.60 -13.83
N VAL A 60 -6.38 7.10 -14.44
CA VAL A 60 -5.33 6.35 -13.73
C VAL A 60 -3.99 7.06 -13.80
N TYR A 61 -3.16 6.82 -12.78
CA TYR A 61 -1.76 7.19 -12.78
C TYR A 61 -0.90 5.95 -12.55
N PHE A 62 0.36 6.08 -12.93
CA PHE A 62 1.38 5.08 -12.77
C PHE A 62 2.49 5.64 -11.89
N LEU A 63 3.18 4.76 -11.18
CA LEU A 63 4.21 5.10 -10.23
C LEU A 63 5.45 4.26 -10.52
N GLN A 64 6.61 4.92 -10.58
CA GLN A 64 7.89 4.24 -10.71
C GLN A 64 8.91 4.82 -9.74
N GLU A 65 9.85 3.99 -9.30
CA GLU A 65 11.03 4.45 -8.59
C GLU A 65 12.06 4.97 -9.60
N VAL A 66 12.71 6.07 -9.28
CA VAL A 66 13.74 6.73 -10.10
C VAL A 66 15.04 6.84 -9.32
N GLU A 67 16.01 7.58 -9.85
CA GLU A 67 17.30 7.79 -9.19
C GLU A 67 17.12 8.35 -7.77
N ASP A 68 18.09 8.04 -6.90
CA ASP A 68 18.13 8.48 -5.50
C ASP A 68 16.95 8.01 -4.62
N GLY A 69 16.25 6.92 -5.01
CA GLY A 69 15.15 6.35 -4.22
C GLY A 69 13.89 7.23 -4.20
N LYS A 70 13.77 8.15 -5.15
CA LYS A 70 12.58 8.99 -5.33
C LYS A 70 11.57 8.28 -6.21
N TYR A 71 10.37 8.85 -6.26
CA TYR A 71 9.28 8.31 -7.05
C TYR A 71 8.85 9.31 -8.13
N GLU A 72 8.59 8.80 -9.32
CA GLU A 72 8.02 9.56 -10.43
C GLU A 72 6.60 9.07 -10.71
N ILE A 73 5.68 10.03 -10.86
CA ILE A 73 4.33 9.77 -11.35
C ILE A 73 4.27 10.08 -12.83
N TYR A 74 3.57 9.23 -13.58
CA TYR A 74 3.19 9.50 -14.95
C TYR A 74 1.73 9.08 -15.20
N PHE A 75 1.17 9.58 -16.29
CA PHE A 75 -0.24 9.44 -16.63
C PHE A 75 -0.40 8.67 -17.95
N GLY A 76 -1.64 8.37 -18.32
CA GLY A 76 -1.95 7.70 -19.57
C GLY A 76 -1.53 8.50 -20.81
N ASP A 77 -1.52 7.81 -21.95
CA ASP A 77 -1.14 8.37 -23.26
C ASP A 77 -2.35 8.66 -24.16
N GLY A 78 -3.58 8.48 -23.65
CA GLY A 78 -4.82 8.63 -24.41
C GLY A 78 -5.22 7.36 -25.16
N ILE A 79 -4.46 6.27 -25.04
CA ILE A 79 -4.86 4.92 -25.44
C ILE A 79 -5.04 4.08 -24.17
N TYR A 80 -4.01 4.07 -23.33
CA TYR A 80 -3.98 3.38 -22.04
C TYR A 80 -4.05 4.43 -20.93
N GLY A 81 -5.28 4.80 -20.54
CA GLY A 81 -5.55 5.84 -19.57
C GLY A 81 -5.63 7.24 -20.18
N LYS A 82 -6.29 8.13 -19.45
CA LYS A 82 -6.52 9.52 -19.84
C LYS A 82 -5.19 10.30 -19.87
N ALA A 83 -4.87 10.84 -21.05
CA ALA A 83 -3.76 11.77 -21.21
C ALA A 83 -4.04 13.10 -20.49
N LEU A 84 -2.95 13.74 -20.04
CA LEU A 84 -3.01 15.10 -19.53
C LEU A 84 -3.21 16.09 -20.69
N SER A 85 -4.02 17.11 -20.43
CA SER A 85 -4.18 18.26 -21.33
C SER A 85 -3.37 19.45 -20.81
N ASP A 86 -2.98 20.34 -21.71
CA ASP A 86 -2.31 21.59 -21.34
C ASP A 86 -3.07 22.33 -20.25
N GLU A 87 -2.30 22.98 -19.38
CA GLU A 87 -2.77 23.72 -18.21
C GLU A 87 -3.35 22.88 -17.07
N ASN A 88 -3.45 21.55 -17.22
CA ASN A 88 -3.85 20.69 -16.13
C ASN A 88 -2.94 20.90 -14.90
N VAL A 89 -3.56 21.09 -13.74
CA VAL A 89 -2.86 21.27 -12.48
C VAL A 89 -2.90 19.95 -11.73
N ILE A 90 -1.73 19.35 -11.57
CA ILE A 90 -1.55 18.07 -10.88
C ILE A 90 -1.19 18.37 -9.44
N THR A 91 -1.91 17.77 -8.50
CA THR A 91 -1.62 17.84 -7.07
C THR A 91 -1.49 16.43 -6.51
N ILE A 92 -0.35 16.17 -5.88
CA ILE A 92 -0.06 14.89 -5.25
C ILE A 92 0.17 15.14 -3.76
N GLU A 93 -0.65 14.50 -2.93
CA GLU A 93 -0.57 14.56 -1.48
C GLU A 93 -0.20 13.19 -0.93
N TYR A 94 0.71 13.14 0.03
CA TYR A 94 1.17 11.87 0.61
C TYR A 94 1.67 12.06 2.04
N LEU A 95 1.79 10.95 2.78
CA LEU A 95 2.49 10.91 4.05
C LEU A 95 3.95 10.50 3.86
N THR A 96 4.81 11.08 4.67
CA THR A 96 6.20 10.66 4.83
C THR A 96 6.32 9.92 6.15
N THR A 97 7.12 8.87 6.17
CA THR A 97 7.23 8.00 7.34
C THR A 97 8.67 7.87 7.81
N ASN A 98 8.84 7.51 9.08
CA ASN A 98 10.16 7.20 9.66
C ASN A 98 10.43 5.68 9.67
N GLY A 99 9.77 4.92 8.79
CA GLY A 99 9.93 3.48 8.68
C GLY A 99 9.71 2.75 10.02
N SER A 100 10.64 1.88 10.38
CA SER A 100 10.54 1.04 11.57
C SER A 100 10.62 1.80 12.90
N ILE A 101 11.14 3.03 12.92
CA ILE A 101 11.30 3.84 14.14
C ILE A 101 9.93 4.19 14.75
N ALA A 102 8.90 4.34 13.93
CA ALA A 102 7.56 4.68 14.37
C ALA A 102 6.80 3.48 14.98
N ASN A 103 7.32 2.26 14.85
CA ASN A 103 6.67 1.09 15.41
C ASN A 103 6.65 1.15 16.96
N PHE A 104 5.61 0.56 17.55
CA PHE A 104 5.35 0.52 18.99
C PHE A 104 4.96 1.84 19.65
N ALA A 105 4.84 2.95 18.90
CA ALA A 105 4.22 4.15 19.44
C ALA A 105 2.81 3.84 19.97
N GLY A 106 2.53 4.24 21.21
CA GLY A 106 1.30 3.95 21.94
C GLY A 106 1.24 2.57 22.61
N ARG A 107 2.32 1.76 22.57
CA ARG A 107 2.31 0.41 23.16
C ARG A 107 2.33 0.43 24.68
N ASN A 108 3.03 1.38 25.28
CA ASN A 108 3.18 1.48 26.73
C ASN A 108 3.22 2.96 27.18
N SER A 109 3.34 3.18 28.49
CA SER A 109 3.33 4.52 29.10
C SER A 109 4.53 5.40 28.74
N ILE A 110 5.64 4.81 28.27
CA ILE A 110 6.85 5.53 27.81
C ILE A 110 6.67 6.01 26.37
N GLU A 111 6.02 5.20 25.53
CA GLU A 111 5.81 5.47 24.10
C GLU A 111 4.44 6.12 23.81
N GLN A 112 3.81 6.74 24.82
CA GLN A 112 2.43 7.21 24.75
C GLN A 112 2.21 8.28 23.68
N PHE A 113 1.04 8.22 23.04
CA PHE A 113 0.59 9.32 22.19
C PHE A 113 0.33 10.56 23.05
N SER A 114 0.76 11.71 22.56
CA SER A 114 0.47 13.00 23.15
C SER A 114 -0.13 13.91 22.10
N LEU A 115 -1.05 14.77 22.54
CA LEU A 115 -1.66 15.76 21.67
C LEU A 115 -0.71 16.96 21.54
N LEU A 116 -0.28 17.26 20.33
CA LEU A 116 0.62 18.39 20.06
C LEU A 116 -0.11 19.73 19.87
N THR A 117 -1.41 19.69 19.61
CA THR A 117 -2.22 20.88 19.27
C THR A 117 -3.39 21.05 20.22
N THR A 118 -3.79 22.29 20.50
CA THR A 118 -5.00 22.57 21.28
C THR A 118 -6.27 22.20 20.49
N ILE A 119 -7.24 21.57 21.15
CA ILE A 119 -8.58 21.38 20.58
C ILE A 119 -9.36 22.66 20.75
N ASN A 120 -9.78 23.27 19.64
CA ASN A 120 -10.65 24.44 19.64
C ASN A 120 -12.10 24.01 19.39
N ASP A 121 -13.05 24.60 20.11
CA ASP A 121 -14.47 24.53 19.76
C ASP A 121 -14.74 25.36 18.48
N SER A 122 -15.80 24.97 17.77
CA SER A 122 -16.40 25.62 16.61
C SER A 122 -16.61 27.15 16.77
N ASN A 123 -16.76 27.64 18.00
CA ASN A 123 -16.94 29.06 18.30
C ASN A 123 -15.64 29.88 18.41
N SER A 124 -14.46 29.31 18.11
CA SER A 124 -13.16 30.01 18.15
C SER A 124 -12.77 30.63 19.50
N SER A 125 -13.57 30.45 20.56
CA SER A 125 -13.14 30.67 21.93
C SER A 125 -12.28 29.48 22.32
N ALA A 126 -10.98 29.72 22.44
CA ALA A 126 -9.99 28.73 22.87
C ALA A 126 -10.23 28.35 24.34
N THR A 127 -11.30 27.62 24.61
CA THR A 127 -11.48 26.93 25.88
C THR A 127 -10.43 25.83 25.88
N THR A 128 -9.36 25.99 26.66
CA THR A 128 -8.35 24.95 26.79
C THR A 128 -9.06 23.71 27.33
N VAL A 129 -9.32 22.73 26.46
CA VAL A 129 -9.83 21.43 26.87
C VAL A 129 -8.74 20.76 27.70
N GLY A 130 -8.83 20.90 29.02
CA GLY A 130 -7.92 20.26 29.97
C GLY A 130 -8.23 18.77 30.12
N ASN A 131 -7.23 17.99 30.53
CA ASN A 131 -7.37 16.56 30.87
C ASN A 131 -7.85 15.67 29.73
N ILE A 132 -7.23 15.79 28.55
CA ILE A 132 -7.46 14.86 27.44
C ILE A 132 -6.70 13.56 27.72
N THR A 133 -7.44 12.48 27.93
CA THR A 133 -6.88 11.12 28.00
C THR A 133 -6.95 10.49 26.62
N ILE A 134 -5.81 10.09 26.06
CA ILE A 134 -5.74 9.35 24.81
C ILE A 134 -5.80 7.85 25.12
N ILE A 135 -6.86 7.19 24.68
CA ILE A 135 -7.01 5.74 24.78
C ILE A 135 -6.76 5.14 23.39
N GLY A 136 -5.63 4.49 23.22
CA GLY A 136 -5.28 3.81 21.97
C GLY A 136 -5.98 2.45 21.86
N ASN A 137 -6.63 2.18 20.72
CA ASN A 137 -7.16 0.84 20.39
C ASN A 137 -6.08 -0.12 19.86
N GLY A 138 -4.86 0.36 19.71
CA GLY A 138 -3.69 -0.36 19.22
C GLY A 138 -2.46 0.55 19.20
N TYR A 139 -1.30 -0.05 18.96
CA TYR A 139 -0.04 0.67 18.81
C TYR A 139 0.34 0.78 17.33
N ALA A 140 1.16 1.77 16.98
CA ALA A 140 1.66 1.95 15.62
C ALA A 140 2.50 0.73 15.18
N ALA A 141 2.25 0.24 13.98
CA ALA A 141 2.94 -0.94 13.43
C ALA A 141 2.96 -0.87 11.90
N GLY A 142 3.79 -1.72 11.28
CA GLY A 142 3.86 -1.85 9.82
C GLY A 142 4.98 -1.05 9.17
N GLY A 143 5.64 -0.18 9.92
CA GLY A 143 6.84 0.51 9.45
C GLY A 143 7.98 -0.47 9.18
N THR A 144 8.60 -0.39 8.01
CA THR A 144 9.78 -1.16 7.65
C THR A 144 10.79 -0.25 6.94
N LEU A 145 12.04 -0.70 6.89
CA LEU A 145 13.00 -0.16 5.92
C LEU A 145 12.67 -0.68 4.51
N PRO A 146 13.11 0.04 3.47
CA PRO A 146 13.09 -0.45 2.09
C PRO A 146 13.76 -1.83 1.95
N GLU A 147 13.32 -2.58 0.96
CA GLU A 147 13.83 -3.92 0.70
C GLU A 147 15.31 -3.89 0.27
N SER A 148 16.11 -4.88 0.68
CA SER A 148 17.51 -4.97 0.28
C SER A 148 17.64 -5.42 -1.17
N VAL A 149 18.70 -4.99 -1.86
CA VAL A 149 19.00 -5.41 -3.24
C VAL A 149 19.05 -6.93 -3.39
N SER A 150 19.57 -7.66 -2.39
CA SER A 150 19.60 -9.13 -2.41
C SER A 150 18.21 -9.75 -2.35
N SER A 151 17.31 -9.19 -1.54
CA SER A 151 15.93 -9.66 -1.42
C SER A 151 15.15 -9.35 -2.70
N ILE A 152 15.32 -8.15 -3.27
CA ILE A 152 14.73 -7.75 -4.56
C ILE A 152 15.19 -8.70 -5.68
N LYS A 153 16.50 -8.98 -5.80
CA LYS A 153 17.03 -9.89 -6.82
C LYS A 153 16.46 -11.30 -6.72
N PHE A 154 16.15 -11.76 -5.51
CA PHE A 154 15.56 -13.08 -5.29
C PHE A 154 14.05 -13.09 -5.59
N ASN A 155 13.32 -12.07 -5.15
CA ASN A 155 11.86 -12.03 -5.23
C ASN A 155 11.33 -11.55 -6.60
N ALA A 156 12.01 -10.61 -7.27
CA ALA A 156 11.51 -10.01 -8.51
C ALA A 156 11.29 -11.02 -9.66
N PRO A 157 12.20 -11.96 -9.95
CA PRO A 157 11.96 -12.99 -10.97
C PRO A 157 10.79 -13.90 -10.63
N LEU A 158 10.61 -14.21 -9.34
CA LEU A 158 9.51 -15.04 -8.87
C LEU A 158 8.16 -14.32 -8.97
N SER A 159 8.12 -13.01 -8.70
CA SER A 159 6.94 -12.18 -8.88
C SER A 159 6.51 -12.15 -10.35
N TYR A 160 7.46 -12.00 -11.28
CA TYR A 160 7.18 -12.03 -12.71
C TYR A 160 6.62 -13.40 -13.17
N ALA A 161 7.20 -14.49 -12.67
CA ALA A 161 6.75 -15.85 -12.99
C ALA A 161 5.32 -16.15 -12.50
N ALA A 162 4.91 -15.56 -11.36
CA ALA A 162 3.58 -15.72 -10.80
C ALA A 162 2.47 -15.03 -11.62
N GLN A 163 2.82 -14.05 -12.47
CA GLN A 163 1.88 -13.27 -13.29
C GLN A 163 0.71 -12.69 -12.47
N ASP A 164 1.02 -12.07 -11.33
CA ASP A 164 0.03 -11.46 -10.43
C ASP A 164 -1.11 -12.41 -10.03
N ARG A 165 -0.79 -13.69 -9.79
CA ARG A 165 -1.73 -14.69 -9.28
C ARG A 165 -1.09 -15.51 -8.17
N ALA A 166 -1.87 -15.80 -7.13
CA ALA A 166 -1.46 -16.62 -6.00
C ALA A 166 -1.84 -18.09 -6.25
N VAL A 167 -1.02 -18.83 -7.01
CA VAL A 167 -1.26 -20.24 -7.35
C VAL A 167 -0.42 -21.17 -6.48
N THR A 168 0.89 -20.92 -6.43
CA THR A 168 1.87 -21.71 -5.70
C THR A 168 2.16 -21.11 -4.34
N ALA A 169 2.69 -21.90 -3.41
CA ALA A 169 3.12 -21.41 -2.09
C ALA A 169 4.13 -20.25 -2.18
N ASN A 170 4.97 -20.25 -3.22
CA ASN A 170 5.93 -19.18 -3.45
C ASN A 170 5.24 -17.89 -3.93
N ASP A 171 4.18 -17.98 -4.73
CA ASP A 171 3.44 -16.80 -5.20
C ASP A 171 2.81 -16.06 -4.03
N TYR A 172 2.16 -16.79 -3.11
CA TYR A 172 1.62 -16.20 -1.86
C TYR A 172 2.72 -15.50 -1.06
N LYS A 173 3.91 -16.12 -0.95
CA LYS A 173 5.04 -15.53 -0.23
C LYS A 173 5.50 -14.23 -0.90
N ASN A 174 5.63 -14.20 -2.23
CA ASN A 174 6.08 -13.02 -2.95
C ASN A 174 5.08 -11.88 -2.83
N ILE A 175 3.79 -12.15 -3.05
CA ILE A 175 2.71 -11.14 -2.92
C ILE A 175 2.71 -10.53 -1.52
N LEU A 176 2.88 -11.36 -0.48
CA LEU A 176 2.96 -10.89 0.90
C LEU A 176 4.20 -10.04 1.16
N LEU A 177 5.38 -10.46 0.68
CA LEU A 177 6.62 -9.71 0.86
C LEU A 177 6.59 -8.35 0.15
N SER A 178 6.00 -8.29 -1.05
CA SER A 178 5.88 -7.05 -1.84
C SER A 178 4.88 -6.06 -1.24
N ASN A 179 3.84 -6.54 -0.55
CA ASN A 179 2.73 -5.69 -0.08
C ASN A 179 2.67 -5.52 1.45
N TYR A 180 3.48 -6.26 2.22
CA TYR A 180 3.49 -6.17 3.68
C TYR A 180 4.91 -6.24 4.25
N GLY A 181 5.41 -5.09 4.71
CA GLY A 181 6.80 -4.92 5.13
C GLY A 181 7.19 -5.54 6.49
N ASN A 182 6.21 -5.81 7.37
CA ASN A 182 6.45 -6.38 8.70
C ASN A 182 6.45 -7.92 8.67
N ILE A 183 7.24 -8.52 7.77
CA ILE A 183 7.39 -9.96 7.63
C ILE A 183 8.85 -10.36 7.86
N ARG A 184 9.11 -11.20 8.86
CA ARG A 184 10.40 -11.89 9.06
C ARG A 184 10.46 -13.22 8.31
N GLY A 185 9.33 -13.92 8.23
CA GLY A 185 9.22 -15.17 7.49
C GLY A 185 7.78 -15.52 7.19
N VAL A 186 7.56 -16.25 6.09
CA VAL A 186 6.25 -16.76 5.70
C VAL A 186 6.37 -18.25 5.41
N LYS A 187 5.40 -19.02 5.91
CA LYS A 187 5.19 -20.41 5.51
C LYS A 187 3.76 -20.55 4.99
N VAL A 188 3.63 -21.14 3.80
CA VAL A 188 2.34 -21.35 3.13
C VAL A 188 2.17 -22.83 2.85
N TRP A 189 0.99 -23.39 3.13
CA TRP A 189 0.65 -24.78 2.81
C TRP A 189 -0.85 -24.92 2.53
N GLY A 190 -1.23 -25.92 1.74
CA GLY A 190 -2.64 -26.17 1.40
C GLY A 190 -3.13 -27.49 2.00
N GLY A 191 -4.35 -27.48 2.56
CA GLY A 191 -5.02 -28.66 3.11
C GLY A 191 -4.22 -29.46 4.16
N ARG A 192 -4.80 -30.55 4.66
CA ARG A 192 -4.06 -31.58 5.40
C ARG A 192 -4.43 -32.96 4.84
N PRO A 193 -3.47 -33.91 4.74
CA PRO A 193 -3.82 -35.27 4.38
C PRO A 193 -4.79 -35.79 5.43
N LYS A 194 -5.95 -36.29 5.00
CA LYS A 194 -6.90 -36.90 5.93
C LYS A 194 -6.22 -38.08 6.61
N ILE A 195 -6.09 -38.04 7.94
CA ILE A 195 -5.59 -39.18 8.70
C ILE A 195 -6.51 -40.37 8.42
N GLY A 196 -5.98 -41.42 7.80
CA GLY A 196 -6.71 -42.66 7.49
C GLY A 196 -7.08 -42.89 6.03
N MET A 197 -6.84 -41.96 5.09
CA MET A 197 -7.15 -42.17 3.67
C MET A 197 -5.91 -41.95 2.79
N LYS A 198 -5.11 -43.02 2.59
CA LYS A 198 -3.91 -43.00 1.74
C LYS A 198 -4.19 -42.89 0.23
N TYR A 199 -5.42 -43.10 -0.25
CA TYR A 199 -5.72 -43.31 -1.67
C TYR A 199 -7.01 -42.66 -2.20
N SER A 200 -7.48 -41.59 -1.57
CA SER A 200 -8.54 -40.75 -2.14
C SER A 200 -7.98 -39.34 -2.16
N GLY A 201 -7.82 -38.71 -3.32
CA GLY A 201 -7.19 -37.39 -3.48
C GLY A 201 -7.90 -36.22 -2.76
N LEU A 202 -8.79 -36.51 -1.81
CA LEU A 202 -9.52 -35.58 -0.97
C LEU A 202 -8.74 -35.37 0.33
N GLN A 203 -8.12 -34.19 0.45
CA GLN A 203 -7.51 -33.72 1.69
C GLN A 203 -8.58 -33.06 2.57
N GLU A 204 -8.48 -33.17 3.91
CA GLU A 204 -9.33 -32.35 4.78
C GLU A 204 -9.00 -30.87 4.54
N ASN A 205 -10.05 -30.05 4.43
CA ASN A 205 -9.96 -28.63 4.06
C ASN A 205 -9.31 -28.38 2.68
N SER A 206 -9.53 -29.28 1.71
CA SER A 206 -9.21 -29.03 0.30
C SER A 206 -9.80 -27.69 -0.16
N GLY A 207 -9.01 -26.89 -0.88
CA GLY A 207 -9.40 -25.53 -1.27
C GLY A 207 -9.10 -24.46 -0.21
N THR A 208 -8.47 -24.81 0.91
CA THR A 208 -7.98 -23.85 1.91
C THR A 208 -6.45 -23.78 1.92
N VAL A 209 -5.91 -22.57 1.80
CA VAL A 209 -4.49 -22.24 1.92
C VAL A 209 -4.25 -21.61 3.28
N TYR A 210 -3.36 -22.21 4.05
CA TYR A 210 -2.93 -21.73 5.35
C TYR A 210 -1.63 -20.94 5.24
N ILE A 211 -1.61 -19.77 5.88
CA ILE A 211 -0.52 -18.80 5.81
C ILE A 211 -0.07 -18.47 7.23
N CYS A 212 1.16 -18.84 7.56
CA CYS A 212 1.81 -18.42 8.79
C CYS A 212 2.79 -17.29 8.47
N ILE A 213 2.53 -16.12 9.05
CA ILE A 213 3.41 -14.96 8.98
C ILE A 213 4.07 -14.79 10.35
N LEU A 214 5.40 -14.82 10.35
CA LEU A 214 6.23 -14.45 11.48
C LEU A 214 6.56 -12.96 11.33
N PRO A 215 6.02 -12.06 12.16
CA PRO A 215 6.31 -10.64 12.04
C PRO A 215 7.77 -10.32 12.43
N LYS A 216 8.31 -9.19 11.93
CA LYS A 216 9.61 -8.66 12.39
C LYS A 216 9.48 -8.10 13.81
N HIS A 217 8.32 -7.53 14.09
CA HIS A 217 8.01 -6.83 15.32
C HIS A 217 6.76 -7.43 15.99
N GLY A 218 6.89 -7.80 17.27
CA GLY A 218 5.84 -8.46 18.05
C GLY A 218 5.84 -9.99 17.92
N ASP A 219 5.07 -10.66 18.78
CA ASP A 219 5.03 -12.13 18.83
C ASP A 219 3.92 -12.72 17.93
N PHE A 220 2.90 -11.93 17.61
CA PHE A 220 1.77 -12.35 16.78
C PHE A 220 1.17 -11.16 16.01
N LEU A 221 0.50 -11.46 14.89
CA LEU A 221 -0.27 -10.47 14.14
C LEU A 221 -1.61 -10.20 14.84
N PRO A 222 -1.96 -8.92 15.11
CA PRO A 222 -3.30 -8.55 15.58
C PRO A 222 -4.39 -8.96 14.60
N ARG A 223 -5.62 -9.17 15.08
CA ARG A 223 -6.74 -9.60 14.23
C ARG A 223 -7.03 -8.62 13.10
N ALA A 224 -7.00 -7.32 13.37
CA ALA A 224 -7.16 -6.29 12.35
C ALA A 224 -6.11 -6.41 11.22
N THR A 225 -4.86 -6.72 11.57
CA THR A 225 -3.78 -6.91 10.59
C THR A 225 -3.98 -8.19 9.78
N LYS A 226 -4.45 -9.28 10.40
CA LYS A 226 -4.81 -10.51 9.68
C LYS A 226 -5.91 -10.25 8.67
N ASP A 227 -6.96 -9.53 9.06
CA ASP A 227 -8.06 -9.17 8.18
C ASP A 227 -7.60 -8.29 7.01
N TYR A 228 -6.71 -7.32 7.27
CA TYR A 228 -6.09 -6.49 6.24
C TYR A 228 -5.28 -7.34 5.25
N VAL A 229 -4.42 -8.23 5.72
CA VAL A 229 -3.64 -9.12 4.84
C VAL A 229 -4.54 -10.01 3.98
N LEU A 230 -5.57 -10.61 4.58
CA LEU A 230 -6.45 -11.51 3.84
C LEU A 230 -7.33 -10.78 2.82
N LYS A 231 -7.93 -9.64 3.21
CA LYS A 231 -8.94 -8.94 2.40
C LYS A 231 -8.36 -7.92 1.43
N SER A 232 -7.31 -7.21 1.85
CA SER A 232 -6.75 -6.11 1.07
C SER A 232 -5.54 -6.53 0.25
N ILE A 233 -4.70 -7.44 0.78
CA ILE A 233 -3.48 -7.86 0.08
C ILE A 233 -3.72 -9.11 -0.76
N LEU A 234 -4.28 -10.19 -0.20
CA LEU A 234 -4.33 -11.48 -0.91
C LEU A 234 -5.59 -11.70 -1.76
N ALA A 235 -6.71 -11.05 -1.42
CA ALA A 235 -7.97 -11.27 -2.13
C ALA A 235 -7.92 -10.96 -3.64
N PRO A 236 -7.23 -9.90 -4.12
CA PRO A 236 -7.15 -9.61 -5.56
C PRO A 236 -6.44 -10.69 -6.37
N TYR A 237 -5.44 -11.36 -5.77
CA TYR A 237 -4.57 -12.31 -6.46
C TYR A 237 -5.05 -13.76 -6.35
N LYS A 238 -6.06 -14.04 -5.51
CA LYS A 238 -6.47 -15.42 -5.23
C LYS A 238 -7.20 -16.04 -6.43
N ILE A 239 -7.07 -17.35 -6.55
CA ILE A 239 -7.92 -18.13 -7.47
C ILE A 239 -9.35 -18.18 -6.92
N LEU A 240 -10.33 -17.96 -7.80
CA LEU A 240 -11.75 -18.11 -7.45
C LEU A 240 -12.02 -19.53 -6.93
N GLY A 241 -12.67 -19.65 -5.78
CA GLY A 241 -12.94 -20.94 -5.13
C GLY A 241 -11.90 -21.38 -4.09
N ILE A 242 -10.75 -20.69 -3.99
CA ILE A 242 -9.77 -20.91 -2.92
C ILE A 242 -10.04 -19.96 -1.74
N LYS A 243 -9.92 -20.50 -0.52
CA LYS A 243 -10.01 -19.78 0.76
C LYS A 243 -8.62 -19.63 1.36
N ASN A 244 -8.29 -18.42 1.83
CA ASN A 244 -7.06 -18.15 2.56
C ASN A 244 -7.34 -18.05 4.06
N GLU A 245 -6.49 -18.66 4.89
CA GLU A 245 -6.56 -18.66 6.36
C GLU A 245 -5.20 -18.38 7.02
#